data_AF-A0A0W0Z3R8-F1
#
_entry.id   AF-A0A0W0Z3R8-F1
#
_cell.length_a   1.000
_cell.length_b   1.000
_cell.length_c   1.000
_cell.angle_alpha   90.00
_cell.angle_beta   90.00
_cell.angle_gamma   90.00
#
_symmetry.space_group_name_H-M   'P 1'
#
loop_
_entity.id
_entity.type
_entity.pdbx_description
1 polymer ?
#
loop_
_entity_poly.entity_id
_entity_poly.type
_entity_poly.pdbx_seq_one_letter_code
_entity_poly.pdbx_strand_id
1 'polypeptide(L)'
;MNEVDILGLFYDVMKVQGVTRDQVFLNMEDESAAILSQKLKEPVSLQQLQKLTDVCIANEWLERTTADPNYKYLSLTEAGLQVVLANLYT
;
A
#
# COMPACT_ATOMS: atom_id res chain seq x y z
N MET A 1 6.60 10.68 4.04
CA MET A 1 5.68 9.71 3.42
C MET A 1 5.60 9.92 1.90
N ASN A 2 5.76 8.85 1.11
CA ASN A 2 5.67 8.80 -0.35
C ASN A 2 4.92 7.52 -0.81
N GLU A 3 4.89 7.26 -2.12
CA GLU A 3 4.23 6.11 -2.74
C GLU A 3 4.84 4.77 -2.27
N VAL A 4 6.16 4.70 -2.09
CA VAL A 4 6.85 3.48 -1.64
C VAL A 4 6.45 3.12 -0.21
N ASP A 5 6.15 4.11 0.64
CA ASP A 5 5.62 3.84 1.99
C ASP A 5 4.26 3.12 1.92
N ILE A 6 3.41 3.48 0.95
CA ILE A 6 2.12 2.78 0.70
C ILE A 6 2.39 1.34 0.29
N LEU A 7 3.21 1.13 -0.74
CA LEU A 7 3.50 -0.20 -1.26
C LEU A 7 4.19 -1.08 -0.21
N GLY A 8 5.04 -0.47 0.62
CA GLY A 8 5.72 -1.11 1.73
C GLY A 8 4.76 -1.65 2.80
N LEU A 9 3.58 -1.04 2.97
CA LEU A 9 2.55 -1.55 3.88
C LEU A 9 2.07 -2.95 3.45
N PHE A 10 1.78 -3.13 2.16
CA PHE A 10 1.42 -4.44 1.60
C PHE A 10 2.54 -5.45 1.76
N TYR A 11 3.77 -5.03 1.45
CA TYR A 11 4.94 -5.91 1.57
C TYR A 11 5.22 -6.36 3.00
N ASP A 12 5.02 -5.50 4.00
CA ASP A 12 5.14 -5.90 5.40
C ASP A 12 4.06 -6.90 5.80
N VAL A 13 2.82 -6.71 5.35
CA VAL A 13 1.74 -7.68 5.60
C VAL A 13 2.06 -9.02 4.93
N MET A 14 2.57 -9.03 3.70
CA MET A 14 3.05 -10.24 3.02
C MET A 14 4.10 -10.97 3.85
N LYS A 15 5.11 -10.26 4.36
CA LYS A 15 6.18 -10.84 5.20
C LYS A 15 5.66 -11.35 6.54
N VAL A 16 4.81 -10.59 7.21
CA VAL A 16 4.25 -10.95 8.53
C VAL A 16 3.37 -12.19 8.43
N GLN A 17 2.57 -12.30 7.38
CA GLN A 17 1.67 -13.44 7.18
C GLN A 17 2.33 -14.62 6.44
N GLY A 18 3.50 -14.41 5.80
CA GLY A 18 4.19 -15.43 5.03
C GLY A 18 3.44 -15.81 3.74
N VAL A 19 2.73 -14.84 3.14
CA VAL A 19 1.88 -15.07 1.96
C VAL A 19 2.35 -14.26 0.75
N THR A 20 1.81 -14.60 -0.41
CA THR A 20 2.09 -13.93 -1.69
C THR A 20 1.21 -12.68 -1.89
N ARG A 21 1.59 -11.82 -2.84
CA ARG A 21 0.92 -10.53 -3.09
C ARG A 21 -0.58 -10.68 -3.37
N ASP A 22 -0.98 -11.74 -4.06
CA ASP A 22 -2.35 -12.05 -4.45
C ASP A 22 -3.25 -12.44 -3.25
N GLN A 23 -2.65 -12.71 -2.09
CA GLN A 23 -3.36 -13.04 -0.86
C GLN A 23 -3.45 -11.86 0.11
N VAL A 24 -2.82 -10.72 -0.21
CA VAL A 24 -2.84 -9.53 0.63
C VAL A 24 -3.81 -8.50 0.08
N PHE A 25 -4.79 -8.16 0.90
CA PHE A 25 -5.79 -7.14 0.61
C PHE A 25 -5.84 -6.13 1.75
N LEU A 26 -5.64 -4.86 1.43
CA LEU A 26 -5.67 -3.78 2.43
C LEU A 26 -6.66 -2.69 2.03
N ASN A 27 -7.19 -2.02 3.06
CA ASN A 27 -8.04 -0.85 2.90
C ASN A 27 -7.24 0.41 3.25
N MET A 28 -7.18 1.39 2.36
CA MET A 28 -6.50 2.67 2.62
C MET A 28 -7.46 3.65 3.31
N GLU A 29 -7.89 3.23 4.50
CA GLU A 29 -8.76 3.95 5.43
C GLU A 29 -7.98 4.38 6.68
N ASP A 30 -8.66 4.90 7.70
CA ASP A 30 -8.04 5.44 8.92
C ASP A 30 -7.08 4.48 9.62
N GLU A 31 -7.37 3.17 9.62
CA GLU A 31 -6.50 2.16 10.22
C GLU A 31 -5.13 2.12 9.53
N SER A 32 -5.08 2.14 8.20
CA SER A 32 -3.85 2.17 7.43
C SER A 32 -3.07 3.48 7.64
N ALA A 33 -3.78 4.60 7.77
CA ALA A 33 -3.16 5.88 8.11
C ALA A 33 -2.53 5.84 9.52
N ALA A 34 -3.20 5.21 10.49
CA ALA A 34 -2.67 5.04 11.84
C ALA A 34 -1.44 4.13 11.88
N ILE A 35 -1.46 3.00 11.14
CA ILE A 35 -0.31 2.09 11.03
C ILE A 35 0.89 2.82 10.43
N LEU A 36 0.69 3.53 9.31
CA LEU A 36 1.75 4.30 8.66
C LEU A 36 2.26 5.43 9.54
N SER A 37 1.37 6.10 10.29
CA SER A 37 1.79 7.14 11.22
C SER A 37 2.73 6.61 12.30
N GLN A 38 2.42 5.45 12.86
CA GLN A 38 3.27 4.79 13.86
C GLN A 38 4.61 4.33 13.25
N LYS A 39 4.57 3.76 12.05
CA LYS A 39 5.76 3.26 11.35
C LYS A 39 6.73 4.38 10.98
N LEU A 40 6.21 5.48 10.45
CA LEU A 40 7.00 6.62 10.00
C LEU A 40 7.35 7.58 11.15
N LYS A 41 6.71 7.42 12.32
CA LYS A 41 6.80 8.34 13.47
C LYS A 41 6.41 9.78 13.11
N GLU A 42 5.47 9.91 12.18
CA GLU A 42 4.96 11.18 11.66
C GLU A 42 3.43 11.08 11.51
N PRO A 43 2.66 12.17 11.70
CA PRO A 43 1.21 12.13 11.49
C PRO A 43 0.88 11.96 10.00
N VAL A 44 0.21 10.88 9.65
CA VAL A 44 -0.32 10.63 8.30
C VAL A 44 -1.82 10.90 8.30
N SER A 45 -2.24 11.85 7.45
CA SER A 45 -3.66 12.11 7.23
C SER A 45 -4.27 11.12 6.24
N LEU A 46 -5.55 10.79 6.43
CA LEU A 46 -6.30 9.95 5.48
C LEU A 46 -6.27 10.53 4.05
N GLN A 47 -6.41 11.85 3.91
CA GLN A 47 -6.36 12.50 2.60
C GLN A 47 -5.01 12.29 1.90
N GLN A 48 -3.90 12.38 2.64
CA GLN A 48 -2.57 12.14 2.08
C GLN A 48 -2.37 10.68 1.70
N LEU A 49 -2.82 9.75 2.55
CA LEU A 49 -2.81 8.31 2.26
C LEU A 49 -3.55 8.02 0.96
N GLN A 50 -4.78 8.50 0.84
CA GLN A 50 -5.64 8.27 -0.32
C GLN A 50 -5.06 8.89 -1.59
N LYS A 51 -4.52 10.11 -1.51
CA LYS A 51 -3.86 10.76 -2.64
C LYS A 51 -2.66 9.94 -3.16
N LEU A 52 -1.80 9.44 -2.26
CA LEU A 52 -0.67 8.61 -2.66
C LEU A 52 -1.12 7.24 -3.17
N THR A 53 -2.23 6.72 -2.64
CA THR A 53 -2.86 5.49 -3.12
C THR A 53 -3.36 5.66 -4.55
N ASP A 54 -3.99 6.79 -4.89
CA ASP A 54 -4.40 7.10 -6.26
C ASP A 54 -3.21 7.14 -7.21
N VAL A 55 -2.07 7.71 -6.78
CA VAL A 55 -0.83 7.70 -7.58
C VAL A 55 -0.35 6.26 -7.81
N CYS A 56 -0.38 5.42 -6.78
CA CYS A 56 0.01 4.01 -6.92
C CYS A 56 -0.92 3.24 -7.87
N ILE A 57 -2.23 3.52 -7.84
CA ILE A 57 -3.20 2.92 -8.77
C ILE A 57 -2.96 3.44 -10.19
N ALA A 58 -2.72 4.74 -10.36
CA ALA A 58 -2.46 5.35 -11.66
C ALA A 58 -1.17 4.84 -12.32
N ASN A 59 -0.19 4.43 -11.52
CA ASN A 59 1.05 3.79 -11.98
C ASN A 59 0.94 2.26 -12.10
N GLU A 60 -0.25 1.69 -11.91
CA GLU A 60 -0.49 0.24 -11.97
C GLU A 60 0.34 -0.55 -10.93
N TRP A 61 0.72 0.08 -9.83
CA TRP A 61 1.42 -0.55 -8.71
C TRP A 61 0.46 -1.16 -7.69
N LEU A 62 -0.76 -0.62 -7.62
CA LEU A 62 -1.88 -1.19 -6.87
C LEU A 62 -3.06 -1.40 -7.80
N GLU A 63 -3.85 -2.43 -7.50
CA GLU A 63 -5.08 -2.75 -8.22
C GLU A 63 -6.27 -2.84 -7.27
N ARG A 64 -7.44 -2.42 -7.77
CA ARG A 64 -8.72 -2.63 -7.09
C ARG A 64 -9.19 -4.05 -7.41
N THR A 65 -9.34 -4.89 -6.40
CA THR A 65 -9.76 -6.29 -6.62
C THR A 65 -11.27 -6.48 -6.59
N THR A 66 -12.01 -5.41 -6.25
CA THR A 66 -13.46 -5.37 -6.30
C THR A 66 -13.91 -4.23 -7.21
N ALA A 67 -15.15 -4.31 -7.71
CA ALA A 67 -15.80 -3.23 -8.45
C ALA A 67 -16.15 -2.01 -7.56
N ASP A 68 -15.80 -2.07 -6.28
CA ASP A 68 -16.04 -1.00 -5.33
C ASP A 68 -15.04 0.15 -5.61
N PRO A 69 -15.52 1.38 -5.86
CA PRO A 69 -14.65 2.51 -6.16
C PRO A 69 -13.91 3.03 -4.92
N ASN A 70 -14.27 2.56 -3.72
CA ASN A 70 -13.64 2.98 -2.48
C ASN A 70 -12.22 2.41 -2.36
N TYR A 71 -11.46 2.94 -1.41
CA TYR A 71 -10.10 2.52 -1.09
C TYR A 71 -10.07 1.18 -0.32
N LYS A 72 -10.82 0.18 -0.79
CA LYS A 72 -11.01 -1.11 -0.13
C LYS A 72 -10.51 -2.25 -0.99
N TYR A 73 -10.02 -3.31 -0.34
CA TYR A 73 -9.54 -4.52 -1.01
C TYR A 73 -8.52 -4.22 -2.13
N LEU A 74 -7.61 -3.29 -1.88
CA LEU A 74 -6.51 -3.04 -2.78
C LEU A 74 -5.52 -4.19 -2.67
N SER A 75 -4.86 -4.52 -3.78
CA SER A 75 -3.78 -5.52 -3.80
C SER A 75 -2.56 -4.97 -4.53
N LEU A 76 -1.41 -5.54 -4.22
CA LEU A 76 -0.12 -5.17 -4.79
C LEU A 76 0.08 -5.89 -6.13
N THR A 77 0.35 -5.13 -7.19
CA THR A 77 0.65 -5.70 -8.51
C THR A 77 2.08 -6.26 -8.55
N GLU A 78 2.39 -7.03 -9.60
CA GLU A 78 3.77 -7.46 -9.86
C GLU A 78 4.72 -6.26 -10.02
N ALA A 79 4.28 -5.23 -10.75
CA ALA A 79 5.04 -4.01 -10.94
C ALA A 79 5.26 -3.25 -9.61
N GLY A 80 4.21 -3.12 -8.79
CA GLY A 80 4.31 -2.49 -7.48
C GLY A 80 5.29 -3.23 -6.55
N LEU A 81 5.26 -4.56 -6.56
CA LEU A 81 6.21 -5.36 -5.78
C LEU A 81 7.66 -5.11 -6.23
N GLN A 82 7.93 -5.04 -7.54
CA GLN A 82 9.27 -4.72 -8.04
C GLN A 82 9.76 -3.36 -7.57
N VAL A 83 8.90 -2.33 -7.52
CA VAL A 83 9.25 -1.00 -7.00
C VAL A 83 9.66 -1.06 -5.53
N VAL A 84 8.91 -1.79 -4.70
CA VAL A 84 9.26 -1.99 -3.28
C VAL A 84 10.61 -2.68 -3.13
N LEU A 85 10.82 -3.78 -3.85
CA LEU A 85 12.05 -4.54 -3.78
C LEU A 85 13.25 -3.72 -4.26
N ALA A 86 13.10 -2.95 -5.35
CA ALA A 86 14.15 -2.07 -5.82
C ALA A 86 14.55 -1.03 -4.76
N ASN A 87 13.58 -0.44 -4.04
CA ASN A 87 13.86 0.54 -3.01
C ASN A 87 14.54 -0.07 -1.76
N LEU A 88 14.19 -1.30 -1.39
CA LEU A 88 14.76 -1.97 -0.20
C LEU A 88 16.21 -2.44 -0.38
N TYR A 89 16.66 -2.67 -1.62
CA TYR A 89 17.98 -3.21 -1.93
C TYR A 89 18.84 -2.22 -2.74
N THR A 90 18.51 -0.92 -2.71
CA THR A 90 19.34 0.18 -3.20
C THR A 90 20.07 0.84 -2.03
#